data_AF-A0A7J3TAV6-F1
#
_entry.id   AF-A0A7J3TAV6-F1
#
_cell.length_a   1.000
_cell.length_b   1.000
_cell.length_c   1.000
_cell.angle_alpha   90.00
_cell.angle_beta   90.00
_cell.angle_gamma   90.00
#
_symmetry.space_group_name_H-M   'P 1'
#
loop_
_entity.id
_entity.type
_entity.pdbx_description
1 polymer ?
#
loop_
_entity_poly.entity_id
_entity_poly.type
_entity_poly.pdbx_seq_one_letter_code
_entity_poly.pdbx_strand_id
1 'polypeptide(L)'
;MEISSSTAFPTIGIVLLGGISDQNRRIPVHDSAGIAYSDEKQSIRTVTSLYISDKREGYFNGNRITPDNSYRSPFRIIEKYEDRIFDKLGIVQ
;
A
#
# COMPACT_ATOMS: atom_id res chain seq x y z
N MET A 1 2.03 -10.54 -15.75
CA MET A 1 3.13 -11.30 -15.09
C MET A 1 3.27 -10.81 -13.66
N GLU A 2 3.34 -11.68 -12.66
CA GLU A 2 3.56 -11.25 -11.26
C GLU A 2 5.00 -10.76 -11.10
N ILE A 3 5.17 -9.54 -10.59
CA ILE A 3 6.48 -8.94 -10.35
C ILE A 3 6.95 -9.29 -8.93
N SER A 4 6.06 -9.13 -7.96
CA SER A 4 6.39 -9.23 -6.55
C SER A 4 5.14 -9.49 -5.74
N SER A 5 5.28 -10.36 -4.73
CA SER A 5 4.31 -10.52 -3.66
C SER A 5 4.91 -10.03 -2.35
N SER A 6 4.08 -9.43 -1.51
CA SER A 6 4.48 -8.99 -0.18
C SER A 6 3.37 -9.27 0.82
N THR A 7 3.77 -9.47 2.07
CA THR A 7 2.86 -9.66 3.20
C THR A 7 3.13 -8.60 4.24
N ALA A 8 2.07 -7.98 4.75
CA ALA A 8 2.11 -7.05 5.87
C ALA A 8 1.10 -7.46 6.95
N PHE A 9 1.41 -7.13 8.20
CA PHE A 9 0.55 -7.42 9.36
C PHE A 9 -0.17 -6.16 9.84
N PRO A 10 -1.41 -6.28 10.35
CA PRO A 10 -2.13 -5.15 10.93
C PRO A 10 -1.45 -4.62 12.20
N THR A 11 -1.84 -3.41 12.63
CA THR A 11 -1.22 -2.71 13.76
C THR A 11 -2.24 -2.24 14.80
N ILE A 12 -1.83 -2.21 16.06
CA ILE A 12 -2.56 -1.59 17.18
C ILE A 12 -1.72 -0.43 17.74
N GLY A 13 -2.35 0.72 17.98
CA GLY A 13 -1.69 1.89 18.56
C GLY A 13 -1.41 1.72 20.06
N ILE A 14 -0.19 2.04 20.49
CA ILE A 14 0.22 2.15 21.90
C ILE A 14 0.14 3.61 22.35
N VAL A 15 0.74 4.51 21.58
CA VAL A 15 0.51 5.95 21.69
C VAL A 15 -0.42 6.33 20.55
N LEU A 16 -1.67 6.66 20.88
CA LEU A 16 -2.75 6.79 19.91
C LEU A 16 -2.57 8.04 19.06
N LEU A 17 -2.64 7.88 17.74
CA LEU A 17 -2.68 9.00 16.80
C LEU A 17 -4.02 9.74 16.91
N GLY A 18 -3.97 11.03 17.23
CA GLY A 18 -5.14 11.92 17.29
C GLY A 18 -4.96 13.16 16.41
N GLY A 19 -5.38 13.09 15.15
CA GLY A 19 -5.39 14.23 14.22
C GLY A 19 -4.29 14.16 13.15
N ILE A 20 -4.53 14.89 12.05
CA ILE A 20 -3.62 15.01 10.91
C ILE A 20 -3.50 16.47 10.48
N SER A 21 -2.27 16.95 10.26
CA SER A 21 -1.97 18.34 9.91
C SER A 21 -2.20 18.63 8.43
N ASP A 22 -2.01 17.62 7.57
CA ASP A 22 -2.17 17.70 6.13
C ASP A 22 -3.09 16.57 5.67
N GLN A 23 -4.25 16.89 5.10
CA GLN A 23 -5.23 15.89 4.66
C GLN A 23 -4.78 15.07 3.45
N ASN A 24 -3.93 15.66 2.60
CA ASN A 24 -3.45 15.02 1.37
C ASN A 24 -2.27 14.10 1.67
N ARG A 25 -1.27 14.60 2.42
CA ARG A 25 -0.07 13.82 2.81
C ARG A 25 -0.29 12.96 4.07
N ARG A 26 -1.33 13.25 4.84
CA ARG A 26 -1.73 12.53 6.08
C ARG A 26 -0.65 12.54 7.16
N ILE A 27 0.01 13.68 7.33
CA ILE A 27 1.08 13.84 8.32
C ILE A 27 0.48 13.92 9.74
N PRO A 28 0.92 13.07 10.68
CA PRO A 28 0.54 13.17 12.10
C PRO A 28 0.86 14.55 12.70
N VAL A 29 -0.02 15.05 13.58
CA VAL A 29 0.23 16.31 14.32
C VAL A 29 1.18 16.14 15.51
N HIS A 30 1.40 14.90 15.93
CA HIS A 30 2.29 14.54 17.03
C HIS A 30 2.85 13.12 16.80
N ASP A 31 3.91 12.78 17.52
CA ASP A 31 4.48 11.44 17.46
C ASP A 31 3.51 10.40 18.04
N SER A 32 3.52 9.20 17.46
CA SER A 32 2.68 8.07 17.86
C SER A 32 3.49 6.78 17.81
N ALA A 33 2.97 5.72 18.42
CA ALA A 33 3.64 4.44 18.49
C ALA A 33 2.62 3.32 18.32
N GLY A 34 3.04 2.19 17.74
CA GLY A 34 2.18 1.04 17.54
C GLY A 34 2.96 -0.26 17.48
N ILE A 35 2.22 -1.36 17.59
CA ILE A 35 2.72 -2.73 17.47
C ILE A 35 2.03 -3.40 16.30
N ALA A 36 2.79 -4.14 15.49
CA ALA A 36 2.22 -5.07 14.53
C ALA A 36 1.76 -6.35 15.27
N TYR A 37 0.66 -6.94 14.82
CA TYR A 37 0.12 -8.16 15.45
C TYR A 37 -0.42 -9.15 14.41
N SER A 38 -0.52 -10.41 14.84
CA SER A 38 -1.27 -11.46 14.17
C SER A 38 -1.66 -12.53 15.21
N ASP A 39 -2.41 -13.54 14.80
CA ASP A 39 -2.50 -14.82 15.51
C ASP A 39 -1.22 -15.66 15.36
N GLU A 40 -1.12 -16.75 16.13
CA GLU A 40 0.04 -17.66 16.16
C GLU A 40 0.35 -18.28 14.79
N LYS A 41 -0.68 -18.47 13.95
CA LYS A 41 -0.55 -19.04 12.60
C LYS A 41 -0.30 -17.99 11.52
N GLN A 42 -0.16 -16.73 11.88
CA GLN A 42 0.03 -15.60 10.95
C GLN A 42 -1.09 -15.49 9.90
N SER A 43 -2.30 -15.96 10.20
CA SER A 43 -3.47 -15.92 9.32
C SER A 43 -4.06 -14.53 9.20
N ILE A 44 -3.88 -13.67 10.21
CA ILE A 44 -4.33 -12.28 10.19
C ILE A 44 -3.27 -11.43 9.49
N ARG A 45 -3.39 -11.31 8.17
CA ARG A 45 -2.43 -10.59 7.34
C ARG A 45 -3.08 -9.96 6.12
N THR A 46 -2.38 -9.00 5.52
CA THR A 46 -2.68 -8.49 4.19
C THR A 46 -1.62 -9.00 3.23
N VAL A 47 -2.05 -9.64 2.15
CA VAL A 47 -1.18 -10.06 1.05
C VAL A 47 -1.43 -9.13 -0.12
N THR A 48 -0.36 -8.63 -0.74
CA THR A 48 -0.44 -7.75 -1.90
C THR A 48 0.53 -8.24 -2.96
N SER A 49 0.00 -8.51 -4.14
CA SER A 49 0.80 -8.85 -5.33
C SER A 49 0.69 -7.74 -6.36
N LEU A 50 1.83 -7.39 -6.94
CA LEU A 50 1.95 -6.41 -8.03
C LEU A 50 2.23 -7.13 -9.33
N TYR A 51 1.57 -6.71 -10.42
CA TYR A 51 1.64 -7.34 -11.72
C TYR A 51 1.97 -6.33 -12.81
N ILE A 52 2.73 -6.74 -13.82
CA ILE A 52 2.75 -6.06 -15.12
C ILE A 52 1.51 -6.49 -15.87
N SER A 53 0.76 -5.50 -16.35
CA SER A 53 -0.48 -5.65 -17.10
C SER A 53 -0.56 -4.57 -18.19
N ASP A 54 -1.23 -4.88 -19.27
CA ASP A 54 -1.66 -3.93 -20.30
C ASP A 54 -2.75 -2.97 -19.78
N LYS A 55 -3.46 -3.39 -18.73
CA LYS A 55 -4.51 -2.61 -18.06
C LYS A 55 -4.08 -2.17 -16.68
N ARG A 56 -4.35 -0.90 -16.38
CA ARG A 56 -4.18 -0.34 -15.06
C ARG A 56 -5.40 -0.62 -14.18
N GLU A 57 -5.32 -1.69 -13.41
CA GLU A 57 -6.39 -2.11 -12.51
C GLU A 57 -5.85 -2.78 -11.24
N GLY A 58 -6.73 -2.89 -10.25
CA GLY A 58 -6.41 -3.47 -8.96
C GLY A 58 -7.63 -4.15 -8.38
N TYR A 59 -7.39 -5.03 -7.41
CA TYR A 59 -8.44 -5.80 -6.75
C TYR A 59 -8.24 -5.76 -5.25
N PHE A 60 -9.34 -5.61 -4.52
CA PHE A 60 -9.39 -5.73 -3.07
C PHE A 60 -10.38 -6.83 -2.70
N ASN A 61 -9.88 -7.93 -2.12
CA ASN A 61 -10.65 -9.13 -1.80
C ASN A 61 -11.50 -9.63 -3.00
N GLY A 62 -10.89 -9.65 -4.20
CA GLY A 62 -11.56 -10.06 -5.45
C GLY A 62 -12.44 -9.00 -6.10
N ASN A 63 -12.76 -7.90 -5.42
CA ASN A 63 -13.54 -6.81 -5.99
C ASN A 63 -12.63 -5.83 -6.72
N ARG A 64 -12.98 -5.49 -7.97
CA ARG A 64 -12.21 -4.53 -8.76
C ARG A 64 -12.27 -3.14 -8.12
N ILE A 65 -11.12 -2.51 -7.95
CA ILE A 65 -11.00 -1.10 -7.56
C ILE A 65 -10.61 -0.28 -8.79
N THR A 66 -11.30 0.83 -9.01
CA THR A 66 -10.98 1.76 -10.09
C THR A 66 -9.87 2.71 -9.65
N PRO A 67 -8.87 2.97 -10.51
CA PRO A 67 -7.96 4.08 -10.30
C PRO A 67 -8.78 5.36 -10.13
N ASP A 68 -8.66 5.98 -8.97
CA ASP A 68 -9.19 7.32 -8.73
C ASP A 68 -8.04 8.30 -8.48
N ASN A 69 -8.37 9.60 -8.58
CA ASN A 69 -7.43 10.69 -8.31
C ASN A 69 -7.32 11.03 -6.82
N SER A 70 -7.83 10.16 -5.92
CA SER A 70 -7.74 10.39 -4.49
C SER A 70 -6.30 10.27 -4.02
N TYR A 71 -5.85 11.14 -3.11
CA TYR A 71 -4.56 10.99 -2.43
C TYR A 71 -4.44 9.69 -1.63
N ARG A 72 -5.55 8.98 -1.39
CA ARG A 72 -5.58 7.68 -0.72
C ARG A 72 -5.51 6.49 -1.70
N SER A 73 -5.49 6.76 -3.00
CA SER A 73 -5.45 5.74 -4.04
C SER A 73 -4.12 4.97 -4.00
N PRO A 74 -4.12 3.64 -3.95
CA PRO A 74 -2.89 2.86 -4.06
C PRO A 74 -2.20 3.09 -5.41
N PHE A 75 -2.98 3.43 -6.46
CA PHE A 75 -2.48 3.68 -7.80
C PHE A 75 -1.55 4.90 -7.88
N ARG A 76 -1.72 5.90 -7.00
CA ARG A 76 -0.81 7.06 -6.91
C ARG A 76 0.55 6.71 -6.34
N ILE A 77 0.61 5.74 -5.44
CA ILE A 77 1.89 5.25 -4.91
C ILE A 77 2.63 4.46 -5.99
N ILE A 78 1.91 3.70 -6.81
CA ILE A 78 2.50 2.99 -7.95
C ILE A 78 3.09 3.99 -8.95
N GLU A 79 2.34 5.03 -9.35
CA GLU A 79 2.85 6.14 -10.21
C GLU A 79 4.12 6.77 -9.64
N LYS A 80 4.11 7.10 -8.34
CA LYS A 80 5.25 7.74 -7.68
C LYS A 80 6.54 6.91 -7.77
N TYR A 81 6.43 5.59 -7.86
CA TYR A 81 7.58 4.68 -7.92
C TYR A 81 7.75 4.01 -9.28
N GLU A 82 7.00 4.43 -10.30
CA GLU A 82 6.92 3.78 -11.60
C GLU A 82 8.28 3.65 -12.28
N ASP A 83 9.03 4.76 -12.38
CA ASP A 83 10.39 4.77 -12.95
C ASP A 83 11.30 3.75 -12.25
N ARG A 84 11.26 3.72 -10.91
CA ARG A 84 12.07 2.79 -10.10
C ARG A 84 11.62 1.34 -10.25
N ILE A 85 10.34 1.10 -10.51
CA ILE A 85 9.79 -0.24 -10.77
C ILE A 85 10.27 -0.71 -12.14
N PHE A 86 10.16 0.11 -13.18
CA PHE A 86 10.61 -0.23 -14.53
C PHE A 86 12.12 -0.43 -14.64
N ASP A 87 12.91 0.44 -14.00
CA ASP A 87 14.37 0.30 -13.90
C ASP A 87 14.76 -1.07 -13.31
N LYS A 88 14.11 -1.46 -12.21
CA LYS A 88 14.37 -2.76 -11.55
C LYS A 88 13.95 -3.95 -12.39
N LEU A 89 12.94 -3.78 -13.25
CA LEU A 89 12.45 -4.82 -14.15
C LEU A 89 13.27 -4.89 -15.45
N GLY A 90 14.22 -3.98 -15.67
CA GLY A 90 14.96 -3.89 -16.93
C GLY A 90 14.08 -3.49 -18.11
N ILE A 91 12.94 -2.84 -17.84
CA ILE A 91 12.01 -2.36 -18.85
C ILE A 91 12.37 -0.91 -19.12
N VAL A 92 13.10 -0.67 -20.20
CA VAL A 92 13.45 0.69 -20.64
C VAL A 92 12.22 1.28 -21.33
N GLN A 93 11.76 2.44 -20.85
CA GLN A 93 10.70 3.22 -21.52
C GLN A 93 11.20 3.84 -22.83
#